data_AF-A0A5S6Q1B1-F1
#
_entry.id   AF-A0A5S6Q1B1-F1
#
_cell.length_a   1.000
_cell.length_b   1.000
_cell.length_c   1.000
_cell.angle_alpha   90.00
_cell.angle_beta   90.00
_cell.angle_gamma   90.00
#
_symmetry.space_group_name_H-M   'P 1'
#
loop_
_entity.id
_entity.type
_entity.pdbx_description
1 polymer ?
#
loop_
_entity_poly.entity_id
_entity_poly.type
_entity_poly.pdbx_seq_one_letter_code
_entity_poly.pdbx_strand_id
1 'polypeptide(L)'
;MLTLKAYRLKRIEDIGKMTALSQEEILQNTKTVVQGLEALKIEHTSIRNGLLHSLSALKERNEEARVIEEKANMLEKSYDMLQLGIEEAHVMVALASHLQFAEAEKQKLKAQVRRLCQENAWLRDELATTQQKLQQSEQTVAQLEEEKKHLEFINSIRKFDLNQTDSEEKADEMAKSTQSLQDLGFGPEEEDAEAGGECNTPTPAHSMAASATAGYEIPARLRTLHNLVIQYASQGRYEVAVPLCKQALEDLEKTSGHNHPDVATMLNILALVYSILLLYSFRCALLSGNK
;
A
#
# COMPACT_ATOMS: atom_id res chain seq x y z
N MET A 1 33.76 -0.18 8.77
CA MET A 1 32.68 -0.48 7.79
C MET A 1 32.35 0.70 6.86
N LEU A 2 32.35 1.95 7.36
CA LEU A 2 32.05 3.16 6.56
C LEU A 2 33.06 3.43 5.42
N THR A 3 34.34 3.14 5.63
CA THR A 3 35.43 3.37 4.65
C THR A 3 35.37 2.44 3.44
N LEU A 4 35.00 1.17 3.64
CA LEU A 4 34.88 0.20 2.55
C LEU A 4 33.67 0.50 1.64
N LYS A 5 32.59 1.02 2.24
CA LYS A 5 31.38 1.46 1.52
C LYS A 5 31.66 2.72 0.70
N ALA A 6 32.38 3.68 1.27
CA ALA A 6 32.83 4.89 0.58
C ALA A 6 33.80 4.56 -0.56
N TYR A 7 34.75 3.64 -0.34
CA TYR A 7 35.68 3.20 -1.39
C TYR A 7 34.96 2.47 -2.53
N ARG A 8 33.98 1.60 -2.23
CA ARG A 8 33.14 0.97 -3.26
C ARG A 8 32.31 1.99 -4.04
N LEU A 9 31.69 2.97 -3.38
CA LEU A 9 30.94 4.05 -4.04
C LEU A 9 31.85 4.87 -4.96
N LYS A 10 33.02 5.28 -4.47
CA LYS A 10 33.99 6.03 -5.26
C LYS A 10 34.52 5.23 -6.43
N ARG A 11 34.78 3.93 -6.24
CA ARG A 11 35.20 3.03 -7.33
C ARG A 11 34.08 2.80 -8.35
N ILE A 12 32.81 2.80 -7.94
CA ILE A 12 31.66 2.73 -8.86
C ILE A 12 31.52 4.05 -9.64
N GLU A 13 31.70 5.21 -8.99
CA GLU A 13 31.74 6.51 -9.66
C GLU A 13 32.92 6.62 -10.63
N ASP A 14 34.10 6.14 -10.24
CA ASP A 14 35.31 6.15 -11.08
C ASP A 14 35.19 5.15 -12.24
N ILE A 15 34.57 3.99 -12.05
CA ILE A 15 34.23 3.06 -13.14
C ILE A 15 33.22 3.70 -14.10
N GLY A 16 32.21 4.39 -13.57
CA GLY A 16 31.22 5.13 -14.37
C GLY A 16 31.84 6.27 -15.19
N LYS A 17 32.91 6.90 -14.68
CA LYS A 17 33.71 7.90 -15.41
C LYS A 17 34.72 7.28 -16.40
N MET A 18 35.14 6.03 -16.18
CA MET A 18 36.13 5.33 -17.02
C MET A 18 35.53 4.60 -18.23
N THR A 19 34.21 4.41 -18.30
CA THR A 19 33.52 4.06 -19.56
C THR A 19 33.48 5.29 -20.46
N ALA A 20 34.51 5.43 -21.30
CA ALA A 20 34.78 6.57 -22.18
C ALA A 20 33.84 6.71 -23.39
N LEU A 21 32.56 6.41 -23.22
CA LEU A 21 31.48 6.86 -24.08
C LEU A 21 30.23 6.93 -23.19
N SER A 22 29.60 8.10 -23.10
CA SER A 22 28.38 8.20 -22.29
C SER A 22 27.30 7.28 -22.87
N GLN A 23 26.42 6.72 -22.05
CA GLN A 23 25.32 5.88 -22.54
C GLN A 23 24.47 6.61 -23.60
N GLU A 24 24.38 7.94 -23.47
CA GLU A 24 23.73 8.82 -24.43
C GLU A 24 24.49 8.90 -25.77
N GLU A 25 25.82 9.01 -25.73
CA GLU A 25 26.67 8.97 -26.92
C GLU A 25 26.61 7.61 -27.62
N ILE A 26 26.60 6.50 -26.86
CA ILE A 26 26.41 5.16 -27.42
C ILE A 26 25.07 5.09 -28.15
N LEU A 27 23.99 5.55 -27.53
CA LEU A 27 22.66 5.55 -28.15
C LEU A 27 22.60 6.42 -29.40
N GLN A 28 23.20 7.61 -29.34
CA GLN A 28 23.23 8.51 -30.48
C GLN A 28 24.01 7.90 -31.63
N ASN A 29 25.17 7.30 -31.36
CA ASN A 29 25.96 6.59 -32.35
C ASN A 29 25.20 5.38 -32.92
N THR A 30 24.52 4.59 -32.10
CA THR A 30 23.69 3.45 -32.56
C THR A 30 22.57 3.94 -33.48
N LYS A 31 21.88 5.04 -33.16
CA LYS A 31 20.86 5.64 -34.03
C LYS A 31 21.43 6.08 -35.37
N THR A 32 22.60 6.71 -35.38
CA THR A 32 23.28 7.10 -36.63
C THR A 32 23.69 5.88 -37.46
N VAL A 33 24.17 4.81 -36.82
CA VAL A 33 24.48 3.54 -37.49
C VAL A 33 23.23 2.93 -38.11
N VAL A 34 22.11 2.90 -37.39
CA VAL A 34 20.81 2.41 -37.91
C VAL A 34 20.41 3.18 -39.17
N GLN A 35 20.46 4.52 -39.14
CA GLN A 35 20.13 5.36 -40.30
C GLN A 35 21.05 5.08 -41.50
N GLY A 36 22.35 4.88 -41.26
CA GLY A 36 23.31 4.52 -42.29
C GLY A 36 23.05 3.14 -42.90
N LEU A 37 22.72 2.14 -42.07
CA LEU A 37 22.38 0.79 -42.53
C LEU A 37 21.06 0.78 -43.30
N GLU A 38 20.07 1.58 -42.90
CA GLU A 38 18.80 1.73 -43.63
C GLU A 38 19.01 2.34 -45.02
N ALA A 39 19.85 3.37 -45.14
CA ALA A 39 20.21 3.96 -46.43
C ALA A 39 20.90 2.91 -47.34
N LEU A 40 21.87 2.17 -46.81
CA LEU A 40 22.58 1.13 -47.56
C LEU A 40 21.64 0.00 -48.00
N LYS A 41 20.69 -0.38 -47.14
CA LYS A 41 19.65 -1.36 -47.46
C LYS A 41 18.76 -0.89 -48.63
N ILE A 42 18.38 0.39 -48.65
CA ILE A 42 17.60 0.97 -49.75
C ILE A 42 18.39 0.93 -51.05
N GLU A 43 19.67 1.29 -51.03
CA GLU A 43 20.55 1.22 -52.20
C GLU A 43 20.69 -0.21 -52.72
N HIS A 44 20.97 -1.18 -51.85
CA HIS A 44 21.07 -2.60 -52.22
C HIS A 44 19.76 -3.12 -52.83
N THR A 45 18.62 -2.70 -52.29
CA THR A 45 17.29 -3.04 -52.83
C THR A 45 17.09 -2.44 -54.22
N SER A 46 17.50 -1.19 -54.42
CA SER A 46 17.43 -0.50 -55.72
C SER A 46 18.30 -1.19 -56.77
N ILE A 47 19.55 -1.51 -56.43
CA ILE A 47 20.49 -2.22 -57.32
C ILE A 47 19.96 -3.61 -57.65
N ARG A 48 19.48 -4.37 -56.65
CA ARG A 48 18.89 -5.70 -56.86
C ARG A 48 17.72 -5.62 -57.82
N ASN A 49 16.80 -4.68 -57.62
CA ASN A 49 15.68 -4.48 -58.51
C ASN A 49 16.16 -4.16 -59.92
N GLY A 50 17.13 -3.26 -60.08
CA GLY A 50 17.75 -2.96 -61.39
C GLY A 50 18.31 -4.22 -62.09
N LEU A 51 19.06 -5.05 -61.36
CA LEU A 51 19.60 -6.31 -61.88
C LEU A 51 18.50 -7.30 -62.28
N LEU A 52 17.43 -7.42 -61.49
CA LEU A 52 16.27 -8.27 -61.82
C LEU A 52 15.55 -7.78 -63.07
N HIS A 53 15.41 -6.47 -63.26
CA HIS A 53 14.84 -5.91 -64.48
C HIS A 53 15.75 -6.21 -65.69
N SER A 54 17.07 -6.02 -65.57
CA SER A 54 18.03 -6.40 -66.62
C SER A 54 18.00 -7.90 -66.94
N LEU A 55 17.87 -8.75 -65.92
CA LEU A 55 17.73 -10.21 -66.10
C LEU A 55 16.45 -10.56 -66.85
N SER A 56 15.32 -9.92 -66.52
CA SER A 56 14.04 -10.13 -67.21
C SER A 56 14.03 -9.65 -68.67
N ALA A 57 14.86 -8.66 -69.00
CA ALA A 57 15.00 -8.13 -70.36
C ALA A 57 15.85 -9.04 -71.26
N LEU A 58 16.71 -9.89 -70.67
CA LEU A 58 17.51 -10.88 -71.39
C LEU A 58 16.66 -12.10 -71.72
N LYS A 59 16.36 -12.30 -73.01
CA LYS A 59 15.55 -13.43 -73.52
C LYS A 59 16.31 -14.76 -73.58
N GLU A 60 17.64 -14.73 -73.54
CA GLU A 60 18.50 -15.91 -73.63
C GLU A 60 19.37 -16.05 -72.38
N ARG A 61 19.50 -17.28 -71.86
CA ARG A 61 20.31 -17.58 -70.68
C ARG A 61 21.79 -17.66 -71.05
N ASN A 62 22.38 -16.49 -71.31
CA ASN A 62 23.78 -16.33 -71.66
C ASN A 62 24.65 -16.18 -70.41
N GLU A 63 25.98 -16.22 -70.57
CA GLU A 63 26.93 -16.04 -69.46
C GLU A 63 26.72 -14.72 -68.70
N GLU A 64 26.28 -13.68 -69.41
CA GLU A 64 25.89 -12.39 -68.81
C GLU A 64 24.68 -12.52 -67.86
N ALA A 65 23.68 -13.33 -68.22
CA ALA A 65 22.53 -13.59 -67.35
C ALA A 65 22.95 -14.35 -66.08
N ARG A 66 23.91 -15.27 -66.19
CA ARG A 66 24.47 -16.00 -65.05
C ARG A 66 25.22 -15.08 -64.08
N VAL A 67 26.05 -14.17 -64.60
CA VAL A 67 26.76 -13.18 -63.77
C VAL A 67 25.78 -12.22 -63.09
N ILE A 68 24.70 -11.83 -63.76
CA ILE A 68 23.64 -11.00 -63.16
C ILE A 68 22.91 -11.76 -62.04
N GLU A 69 22.60 -13.04 -62.25
CA GLU A 69 21.98 -13.91 -61.24
C GLU A 69 22.89 -14.07 -59.99
N GLU A 70 24.19 -14.30 -60.20
CA GLU A 70 25.17 -14.38 -59.11
C GLU A 70 25.31 -13.05 -58.33
N LYS A 71 25.31 -11.90 -59.03
CA LYS A 71 25.32 -10.58 -58.39
C LYS A 71 24.04 -10.29 -57.59
N ALA A 72 22.88 -10.69 -58.12
CA ALA A 72 21.60 -10.55 -57.42
C ALA A 72 21.59 -11.40 -56.13
N ASN A 73 22.07 -12.64 -56.20
CA ASN A 73 22.19 -13.53 -55.05
C ASN A 73 23.18 -13.00 -53.99
N MET A 74 24.27 -12.35 -54.41
CA MET A 74 25.20 -11.69 -53.47
C MET A 74 24.55 -10.48 -52.77
N LEU A 75 23.78 -9.67 -53.49
CA LEU A 75 23.04 -8.56 -52.91
C LEU A 75 21.94 -9.02 -51.95
N GLU A 76 21.29 -10.15 -52.23
CA GLU A 76 20.29 -10.74 -51.33
C GLU A 76 20.92 -11.18 -50.00
N LYS A 77 22.05 -11.91 -50.04
CA LYS A 77 22.79 -12.24 -48.82
C LYS A 77 23.23 -11.00 -48.05
N SER A 78 23.67 -9.96 -48.77
CA SER A 78 24.04 -8.70 -48.12
C SER A 78 22.83 -7.98 -47.51
N TYR A 79 21.66 -8.05 -48.15
CA TYR A 79 20.42 -7.50 -47.62
C TYR A 79 20.03 -8.17 -46.30
N ASP A 80 20.09 -9.50 -46.25
CA ASP A 80 19.76 -10.25 -45.03
C ASP A 80 20.68 -9.88 -43.86
N MET A 81 21.98 -9.72 -44.12
CA MET A 81 22.94 -9.27 -43.10
C MET A 81 22.67 -7.83 -42.63
N LEU A 82 22.31 -6.92 -43.53
CA LEU A 82 21.95 -5.54 -43.16
C LEU A 82 20.65 -5.52 -42.35
N GLN A 83 19.67 -6.34 -42.73
CA GLN A 83 18.40 -6.46 -42.03
C GLN A 83 18.60 -6.96 -40.59
N LEU A 84 19.38 -8.03 -40.41
CA LEU A 84 19.74 -8.53 -39.08
C LEU A 84 20.46 -7.46 -38.24
N GLY A 85 21.45 -6.77 -38.80
CA GLY A 85 22.17 -5.71 -38.09
C GLY A 85 21.28 -4.52 -37.69
N ILE A 86 20.31 -4.16 -38.53
CA ILE A 86 19.31 -3.14 -38.21
C ILE A 86 18.41 -3.60 -37.06
N GLU A 87 17.94 -4.85 -37.09
CA GLU A 87 17.08 -5.42 -36.04
C GLU A 87 17.80 -5.49 -34.68
N GLU A 88 19.05 -5.95 -34.67
CA GLU A 88 19.89 -5.98 -33.46
C GLU A 88 20.08 -4.56 -32.88
N ALA A 89 20.39 -3.58 -33.73
CA ALA A 89 20.56 -2.20 -33.29
C ALA A 89 19.26 -1.57 -32.77
N HIS A 90 18.10 -1.90 -33.36
CA HIS A 90 16.80 -1.49 -32.83
C HIS A 90 16.53 -2.08 -31.44
N VAL A 91 16.86 -3.35 -31.23
CA VAL A 91 16.75 -3.99 -29.91
C VAL A 91 17.64 -3.29 -28.89
N MET A 92 18.87 -2.92 -29.26
CA MET A 92 19.76 -2.16 -28.38
C MET A 92 19.17 -0.81 -27.96
N VAL A 93 18.61 -0.06 -28.91
CA VAL A 93 17.97 1.25 -28.63
C VAL A 93 16.73 1.08 -27.75
N ALA A 94 15.89 0.08 -28.02
CA ALA A 94 14.70 -0.20 -27.21
C ALA A 94 15.08 -0.61 -25.78
N LEU A 95 16.06 -1.51 -25.62
CA LEU A 95 16.57 -1.94 -24.32
C LEU A 95 17.09 -0.75 -23.50
N ALA A 96 17.88 0.13 -24.11
CA ALA A 96 18.42 1.29 -23.43
C ALA A 96 17.33 2.26 -22.97
N SER A 97 16.29 2.47 -23.78
CA SER A 97 15.11 3.27 -23.40
C SER A 97 14.38 2.66 -22.19
N HIS A 98 14.13 1.35 -22.21
CA HIS A 98 13.51 0.65 -21.07
C HIS A 98 14.36 0.73 -19.80
N LEU A 99 15.68 0.61 -19.92
CA LEU A 99 16.60 0.77 -18.79
C LEU A 99 16.54 2.19 -18.21
N GLN A 100 16.54 3.22 -19.06
CA GLN A 100 16.41 4.62 -18.62
C GLN A 100 15.09 4.85 -17.86
N PHE A 101 13.98 4.31 -18.35
CA PHE A 101 12.69 4.39 -17.65
C PHE A 101 12.73 3.70 -16.28
N ALA A 102 13.23 2.47 -16.23
CA ALA A 102 13.34 1.71 -14.98
C ALA A 102 14.26 2.39 -13.95
N GLU A 103 15.36 2.98 -14.41
CA GLU A 103 16.26 3.76 -13.55
C GLU A 103 15.58 5.02 -13.00
N ALA A 104 14.84 5.75 -13.82
CA ALA A 104 14.08 6.92 -13.39
C ALA A 104 13.02 6.56 -12.34
N GLU A 105 12.27 5.47 -12.54
CA GLU A 105 11.28 4.98 -11.60
C GLU A 105 11.92 4.56 -10.27
N LYS A 106 13.04 3.83 -10.31
CA LYS A 106 13.85 3.50 -9.14
C LYS A 106 14.28 4.74 -8.36
N GLN A 107 14.68 5.82 -9.03
CA GLN A 107 15.07 7.07 -8.35
C GLN A 107 13.86 7.77 -7.70
N LYS A 108 12.69 7.78 -8.36
CA LYS A 108 11.45 8.29 -7.78
C LYS A 108 11.07 7.54 -6.51
N LEU A 109 11.06 6.20 -6.55
CA LEU A 109 10.75 5.36 -5.39
C LEU A 109 11.73 5.59 -4.24
N LYS A 110 13.04 5.70 -4.53
CA LYS A 110 14.05 6.06 -3.52
C LYS A 110 13.79 7.42 -2.88
N ALA A 111 13.37 8.42 -3.65
CA ALA A 111 13.01 9.73 -3.11
C ALA A 111 11.78 9.64 -2.21
N GLN A 112 10.76 8.88 -2.62
CA GLN A 112 9.56 8.65 -1.82
C GLN A 112 9.87 7.95 -0.50
N VAL A 113 10.69 6.89 -0.51
CA VAL A 113 11.12 6.21 0.71
C VAL A 113 11.84 7.17 1.65
N ARG A 114 12.75 8.03 1.14
CA ARG A 114 13.42 9.04 1.98
C ARG A 114 12.43 10.01 2.61
N ARG A 115 11.44 10.49 1.86
CA ARG A 115 10.38 11.36 2.37
C ARG A 115 9.55 10.67 3.47
N LEU A 116 9.11 9.44 3.22
CA LEU A 116 8.33 8.68 4.21
C LEU A 116 9.15 8.41 5.47
N CYS A 117 10.44 8.12 5.36
CA CYS A 117 11.30 7.96 6.53
C CYS A 117 11.41 9.25 7.35
N GLN A 118 11.53 10.42 6.68
CA GLN A 118 11.55 11.73 7.36
C GLN A 118 10.23 12.02 8.06
N GLU A 119 9.11 11.78 7.38
CA GLU A 119 7.76 11.97 7.94
C GLU A 119 7.53 11.04 9.15
N ASN A 120 7.93 9.77 9.05
CA ASN A 120 7.85 8.85 10.19
C ASN A 120 8.75 9.25 11.37
N ALA A 121 9.92 9.84 11.10
CA ALA A 121 10.77 10.38 12.17
C ALA A 121 10.09 11.57 12.85
N TRP A 122 9.58 12.51 12.06
CA TRP A 122 8.85 13.67 12.56
C TRP A 122 7.61 13.29 13.38
N LEU A 123 6.80 12.33 12.92
CA LEU A 123 5.63 11.85 13.65
C LEU A 123 6.00 11.20 14.99
N ARG A 124 7.14 10.50 15.06
CA ARG A 124 7.63 9.94 16.33
C ARG A 124 8.04 11.03 17.31
N ASP A 125 8.71 12.07 16.82
CA ASP A 125 9.13 13.21 17.65
C ASP A 125 7.90 14.01 18.15
N GLU A 126 6.90 14.21 17.30
CA GLU A 126 5.65 14.87 17.66
C GLU A 126 4.85 14.04 18.68
N LEU A 127 4.78 12.72 18.49
CA LEU A 127 4.16 11.81 19.46
C LEU A 127 4.88 11.86 20.81
N ALA A 128 6.21 11.83 20.82
CA ALA A 128 6.99 11.94 22.06
C ALA A 128 6.73 13.27 22.77
N THR A 129 6.65 14.37 22.02
CA THR A 129 6.37 15.71 22.55
C THR A 129 4.96 15.79 23.16
N THR A 130 3.96 15.23 22.50
CA THR A 130 2.58 15.21 23.02
C THR A 130 2.43 14.32 24.25
N GLN A 131 3.09 13.16 24.27
CA GLN A 131 3.16 12.29 25.46
C GLN A 131 3.82 13.00 26.65
N GLN A 132 4.90 13.74 26.42
CA GLN A 132 5.55 14.52 27.48
C GLN A 132 4.62 15.59 28.05
N LYS A 133 3.88 16.30 27.19
CA LYS A 133 2.90 17.31 27.64
C LYS A 133 1.75 16.68 28.43
N LEU A 134 1.26 15.51 28.00
CA LEU A 134 0.24 14.76 28.73
C LEU A 134 0.73 14.39 30.12
N GLN A 135 1.93 13.79 30.22
CA GLN A 135 2.53 13.41 31.50
C GLN A 135 2.71 14.61 32.44
N GLN A 136 3.13 15.77 31.92
CA GLN A 136 3.22 17.01 32.71
C GLN A 136 1.84 17.43 33.22
N SER A 137 0.81 17.40 32.36
CA SER A 137 -0.55 17.75 32.78
C SER A 137 -1.09 16.78 33.85
N GLU A 138 -0.85 15.48 33.72
CA GLU A 138 -1.23 14.47 34.70
C GLU A 138 -0.55 14.71 36.06
N GLN A 139 0.75 15.05 36.06
CA GLN A 139 1.47 15.43 37.27
C GLN A 139 0.88 16.67 37.93
N THR A 140 0.52 17.69 37.14
CA THR A 140 -0.12 18.90 37.70
C THR A 140 -1.50 18.62 38.27
N VAL A 141 -2.29 17.74 37.65
CA VAL A 141 -3.61 17.34 38.17
C VAL A 141 -3.45 16.59 39.49
N ALA A 142 -2.50 15.65 39.58
CA ALA A 142 -2.23 14.93 40.82
C ALA A 142 -1.83 15.89 41.96
N GLN A 143 -0.96 16.87 41.69
CA GLN A 143 -0.58 17.89 42.67
C GLN A 143 -1.79 18.71 43.14
N LEU A 144 -2.63 19.16 42.21
CA LEU A 144 -3.84 19.93 42.55
C LEU A 144 -4.86 19.09 43.33
N GLU A 145 -4.98 17.79 43.06
CA GLU A 145 -5.83 16.89 43.84
C GLU A 145 -5.34 16.72 45.27
N GLU A 146 -4.02 16.63 45.47
CA GLU A 146 -3.41 16.61 46.81
C GLU A 146 -3.67 17.92 47.55
N GLU A 147 -3.40 19.07 46.92
CA GLU A 147 -3.68 20.39 47.49
C GLU A 147 -5.17 20.56 47.84
N LYS A 148 -6.08 20.11 46.97
CA LYS A 148 -7.51 20.10 47.24
C LYS A 148 -7.85 19.27 48.48
N LYS A 149 -7.34 18.04 48.59
CA LYS A 149 -7.55 17.19 49.77
C LYS A 149 -7.00 17.84 51.04
N HIS A 150 -5.83 18.48 50.96
CA HIS A 150 -5.26 19.23 52.08
C HIS A 150 -6.15 20.41 52.50
N LEU A 151 -6.67 21.19 51.55
CA LEU A 151 -7.58 22.30 51.84
C LEU A 151 -8.91 21.82 52.42
N GLU A 152 -9.48 20.73 51.90
CA GLU A 152 -10.68 20.11 52.44
C GLU A 152 -10.49 19.64 53.89
N PHE A 153 -9.33 19.04 54.19
CA PHE A 153 -8.95 18.65 55.54
C PHE A 153 -8.85 19.84 56.50
N ILE A 154 -8.16 20.92 56.10
CA ILE A 154 -8.04 22.15 56.89
C ILE A 154 -9.42 22.78 57.13
N ASN A 155 -10.28 22.80 56.12
CA ASN A 155 -11.64 23.33 56.23
C ASN A 155 -12.50 22.48 57.19
N SER A 156 -12.35 21.16 57.14
CA SER A 156 -13.00 20.24 58.08
C SER A 156 -12.59 20.54 59.52
N ILE A 157 -11.28 20.69 59.81
CA ILE A 157 -10.78 21.05 61.15
C ILE A 157 -11.39 22.38 61.62
N ARG A 158 -11.37 23.43 60.79
CA ARG A 158 -11.99 24.72 61.15
C ARG A 158 -13.47 24.58 61.52
N LYS A 159 -14.22 23.74 60.80
CA LYS A 159 -15.63 23.49 61.11
C LYS A 159 -15.79 22.78 62.46
N PHE A 160 -14.92 21.83 62.79
CA PHE A 160 -14.92 21.19 64.10
C PHE A 160 -14.58 22.19 65.22
N ASP A 161 -13.55 23.02 65.06
CA ASP A 161 -13.18 24.04 66.05
C ASP A 161 -14.34 25.04 66.28
N LEU A 162 -15.02 25.49 65.22
CA LEU A 162 -16.19 26.37 65.29
C LEU A 162 -17.38 25.70 66.02
N ASN A 163 -17.67 24.44 65.70
CA ASN A 163 -18.73 23.68 66.38
C ASN A 163 -18.41 23.41 67.86
N GLN A 164 -17.12 23.31 68.22
CA GLN A 164 -16.67 23.11 69.60
C GLN A 164 -16.81 24.41 70.40
N THR A 165 -16.51 25.58 69.82
CA THR A 165 -16.80 26.88 70.44
C THR A 165 -18.30 27.16 70.58
N ASP A 166 -19.14 26.73 69.62
CA ASP A 166 -20.61 26.84 69.74
C ASP A 166 -21.20 25.87 70.79
N SER A 167 -20.48 24.78 71.10
CA SER A 167 -20.87 23.82 72.14
C SER A 167 -20.44 24.28 73.54
N GLU A 168 -19.38 25.08 73.65
CA GLU A 168 -18.97 25.72 74.91
C GLU A 168 -19.89 26.90 75.29
N GLU A 169 -20.53 27.57 74.32
CA GLU A 169 -21.57 28.58 74.59
C GLU A 169 -22.98 27.99 74.87
N LYS A 170 -23.22 26.70 74.53
CA LYS A 170 -24.53 26.02 74.70
C LYS A 170 -24.60 24.99 75.83
N ALA A 171 -23.56 24.89 76.65
CA ALA A 171 -23.53 23.96 77.78
C ALA A 171 -24.46 24.35 78.96
N ASP A 172 -25.18 25.48 78.89
CA ASP A 172 -26.02 25.96 79.99
C ASP A 172 -27.55 25.73 79.81
N GLU A 173 -28.02 25.09 78.73
CA GLU A 173 -29.46 25.09 78.37
C GLU A 173 -30.10 23.74 78.00
N MET A 174 -29.51 22.57 78.28
CA MET A 174 -30.17 21.30 77.92
C MET A 174 -30.05 20.17 78.93
N ALA A 175 -30.44 20.47 80.17
CA ALA A 175 -30.84 19.48 81.18
C ALA A 175 -32.37 19.40 81.27
N LYS A 176 -33.07 19.04 80.18
CA LYS A 176 -34.47 18.57 80.28
C LYS A 176 -34.89 17.76 79.07
N SER A 177 -35.39 16.56 79.36
CA SER A 177 -36.19 15.70 78.49
C SER A 177 -35.44 14.71 77.61
N THR A 178 -34.81 13.74 78.26
CA THR A 178 -34.81 12.37 77.75
C THR A 178 -36.23 11.79 77.80
N GLN A 179 -36.64 11.13 76.69
CA GLN A 179 -37.40 9.87 76.66
C GLN A 179 -38.90 9.88 76.25
N SER A 180 -39.17 9.68 74.94
CA SER A 180 -40.33 8.96 74.36
C SER A 180 -40.15 8.90 72.83
N LEU A 181 -39.62 7.83 72.21
CA LEU A 181 -40.26 6.54 71.91
C LEU A 181 -41.59 6.69 71.12
N GLN A 182 -41.53 6.79 69.79
CA GLN A 182 -42.54 6.28 68.84
C GLN A 182 -42.04 6.45 67.40
N ASP A 183 -41.43 5.40 66.84
CA ASP A 183 -41.14 5.26 65.42
C ASP A 183 -42.11 4.20 64.86
N LEU A 184 -43.15 4.68 64.18
CA LEU A 184 -44.19 3.93 63.45
C LEU A 184 -44.15 4.54 62.04
N GLY A 185 -43.84 3.85 60.94
CA GLY A 185 -44.18 2.48 60.57
C GLY A 185 -45.25 2.50 59.47
N PHE A 186 -44.86 2.58 58.20
CA PHE A 186 -45.63 2.16 57.02
C PHE A 186 -44.69 1.80 55.85
N GLY A 187 -44.57 0.50 55.53
CA GLY A 187 -44.27 -0.02 54.17
C GLY A 187 -45.57 -0.62 53.58
N PRO A 188 -45.57 -1.56 52.62
CA PRO A 188 -44.58 -2.00 51.61
C PRO A 188 -45.19 -2.17 50.19
N GLU A 189 -44.42 -2.65 49.19
CA GLU A 189 -44.82 -3.41 47.96
C GLU A 189 -43.52 -3.63 47.15
N GLU A 190 -42.91 -4.84 47.04
CA GLU A 190 -43.21 -6.01 46.15
C GLU A 190 -43.39 -5.61 44.66
N GLU A 191 -42.91 -6.27 43.62
CA GLU A 191 -42.10 -7.47 43.32
C GLU A 191 -41.74 -7.40 41.80
N ASP A 192 -40.61 -8.00 41.43
CA ASP A 192 -40.23 -8.71 40.19
C ASP A 192 -40.69 -8.36 38.73
N ALA A 193 -39.69 -8.56 37.85
CA ALA A 193 -39.71 -9.17 36.51
C ALA A 193 -39.94 -8.34 35.20
N GLU A 194 -38.82 -8.26 34.45
CA GLU A 194 -38.63 -8.50 33.00
C GLU A 194 -39.19 -7.59 31.88
N ALA A 195 -38.21 -7.19 31.05
CA ALA A 195 -38.19 -7.11 29.57
C ALA A 195 -38.62 -5.81 28.85
N GLY A 196 -37.63 -5.15 28.23
CA GLY A 196 -37.82 -4.39 26.99
C GLY A 196 -36.78 -3.30 26.68
N GLY A 197 -35.69 -3.65 25.97
CA GLY A 197 -35.13 -2.82 24.89
C GLY A 197 -33.88 -1.93 25.11
N GLU A 198 -32.73 -2.40 24.60
CA GLU A 198 -31.61 -1.67 23.93
C GLU A 198 -30.79 -0.64 24.77
N CYS A 199 -29.45 -0.57 24.79
CA CYS A 199 -28.40 -0.95 23.85
C CYS A 199 -27.01 -1.04 24.54
N ASN A 200 -26.37 -2.20 24.37
CA ASN A 200 -24.94 -2.53 24.24
C ASN A 200 -23.80 -1.61 24.75
N THR A 201 -23.05 -2.17 25.72
CA THR A 201 -21.60 -2.05 25.97
C THR A 201 -20.76 -2.59 24.77
N PRO A 202 -19.43 -2.33 24.61
CA PRO A 202 -18.40 -3.01 25.45
C PRO A 202 -17.09 -2.23 25.74
N THR A 203 -16.58 -2.46 26.96
CA THR A 203 -15.16 -2.51 27.44
C THR A 203 -14.01 -1.90 26.62
N PRO A 204 -13.11 -1.10 27.25
CA PRO A 204 -11.76 -0.90 26.76
C PRO A 204 -10.78 -1.83 27.49
N ALA A 205 -10.38 -2.90 26.82
CA ALA A 205 -9.18 -3.67 27.15
C ALA A 205 -7.95 -2.93 26.58
N HIS A 206 -7.38 -2.00 27.34
CA HIS A 206 -6.05 -1.46 27.04
C HIS A 206 -5.00 -2.39 27.65
N SER A 207 -4.59 -3.38 26.87
CA SER A 207 -3.40 -4.17 27.14
C SER A 207 -2.51 -4.16 25.90
N MET A 208 -1.30 -3.65 26.11
CA MET A 208 -0.06 -3.97 25.40
C MET A 208 0.13 -3.39 23.99
N ALA A 209 0.69 -2.18 23.98
CA ALA A 209 1.73 -1.83 23.02
C ALA A 209 2.99 -2.67 23.34
N ALA A 210 3.27 -3.70 22.53
CA ALA A 210 4.56 -4.37 22.52
C ALA A 210 4.86 -5.01 21.18
N SER A 211 6.10 -4.81 20.75
CA SER A 211 6.87 -5.66 19.85
C SER A 211 6.68 -5.49 18.34
N ALA A 212 7.71 -4.89 17.75
CA ALA A 212 8.14 -5.15 16.39
C ALA A 212 8.24 -6.66 16.12
N THR A 213 7.41 -7.17 15.20
CA THR A 213 7.65 -8.46 14.53
C THR A 213 6.90 -8.49 13.20
N ALA A 214 7.60 -9.00 12.18
CA ALA A 214 7.15 -9.17 10.82
C ALA A 214 5.83 -9.97 10.71
N GLY A 215 4.88 -9.43 9.96
CA GLY A 215 3.63 -10.11 9.59
C GLY A 215 2.52 -9.08 9.39
N TYR A 216 2.25 -8.70 8.14
CA TYR A 216 1.09 -7.87 7.83
C TYR A 216 -0.17 -8.71 8.11
N GLU A 217 -0.81 -8.49 9.26
CA GLU A 217 -2.07 -9.14 9.57
C GLU A 217 -3.19 -8.50 8.76
N ILE A 218 -3.90 -9.32 7.99
CA ILE A 218 -5.05 -8.87 7.19
C ILE A 218 -6.07 -8.20 8.13
N PRO A 219 -6.45 -6.93 7.89
CA PRO A 219 -7.46 -6.24 8.68
C PRO A 219 -8.72 -7.08 8.89
N ALA A 220 -9.26 -7.07 10.11
CA ALA A 220 -10.44 -7.87 10.46
C ALA A 220 -11.63 -7.64 9.51
N ARG A 221 -11.77 -6.42 8.97
CA ARG A 221 -12.77 -6.04 7.96
C ARG A 221 -12.65 -6.83 6.64
N LEU A 222 -11.43 -7.11 6.18
CA LEU A 222 -11.20 -7.88 4.95
C LEU A 222 -11.44 -9.36 5.17
N ARG A 223 -11.11 -9.85 6.37
CA ARG A 223 -11.39 -11.23 6.78
C ARG A 223 -12.90 -11.50 6.86
N THR A 224 -13.67 -10.57 7.42
CA THR A 224 -15.13 -10.72 7.48
C THR A 224 -15.76 -10.64 6.09
N LEU A 225 -15.28 -9.74 5.22
CA LEU A 225 -15.73 -9.68 3.83
C LEU A 225 -15.40 -10.98 3.07
N HIS A 226 -14.20 -11.53 3.23
CA HIS A 226 -13.81 -12.80 2.63
C HIS A 226 -14.75 -13.95 3.04
N ASN A 227 -15.06 -14.07 4.33
CA ASN A 227 -15.97 -15.10 4.84
C ASN A 227 -17.39 -14.92 4.29
N LEU A 228 -17.88 -13.68 4.21
CA LEU A 228 -19.19 -13.37 3.66
C LEU A 228 -19.29 -13.75 2.17
N VAL A 229 -18.22 -13.51 1.43
CA VAL A 229 -18.11 -13.85 0.00
C VAL A 229 -18.12 -15.35 -0.22
N ILE A 230 -17.39 -16.13 0.59
CA ILE A 230 -17.42 -17.60 0.56
C ILE A 230 -18.82 -18.11 0.88
N GLN A 231 -19.48 -17.51 1.88
CA GLN A 231 -20.85 -17.88 2.25
C GLN A 231 -21.84 -17.63 1.11
N TYR A 232 -21.77 -16.48 0.44
CA TYR A 232 -22.62 -16.21 -0.73
C TYR A 232 -22.32 -17.12 -1.92
N ALA A 233 -21.04 -17.46 -2.14
CA ALA A 233 -20.63 -18.43 -3.14
C ALA A 233 -21.23 -19.82 -2.87
N SER A 234 -21.20 -20.28 -1.61
CA SER A 234 -21.82 -21.56 -1.22
C SER A 234 -23.34 -21.58 -1.41
N GLN A 235 -23.99 -20.41 -1.34
CA GLN A 235 -25.43 -20.24 -1.55
C GLN A 235 -25.79 -20.01 -3.03
N GLY A 236 -24.80 -19.97 -3.93
CA GLY A 236 -25.01 -19.72 -5.37
C GLY A 236 -25.43 -18.28 -5.71
N ARG A 237 -25.37 -17.34 -4.75
CA ARG A 237 -25.79 -15.93 -4.92
C ARG A 237 -24.63 -15.06 -5.39
N TYR A 238 -24.02 -15.41 -6.51
CA TYR A 238 -22.86 -14.69 -7.06
C TYR A 238 -23.20 -13.27 -7.52
N GLU A 239 -24.46 -13.03 -7.90
CA GLU A 239 -24.94 -11.71 -8.36
C GLU A 239 -24.88 -10.64 -7.26
N VAL A 240 -24.84 -11.04 -5.99
CA VAL A 240 -24.70 -10.13 -4.84
C VAL A 240 -23.26 -10.06 -4.36
N ALA A 241 -22.52 -11.17 -4.43
CA ALA A 241 -21.13 -11.24 -3.96
C ALA A 241 -20.17 -10.39 -4.79
N VAL A 242 -20.31 -10.41 -6.13
CA VAL A 242 -19.45 -9.65 -7.05
C VAL A 242 -19.56 -8.13 -6.87
N PRO A 243 -20.76 -7.51 -6.85
CA PRO A 243 -20.87 -6.07 -6.64
C PRO A 243 -20.41 -5.65 -5.25
N LEU A 244 -20.63 -6.48 -4.22
CA LEU A 244 -20.15 -6.19 -2.87
C LEU A 244 -18.61 -6.15 -2.79
N CYS A 245 -17.92 -7.08 -3.47
CA CYS A 245 -16.46 -7.07 -3.56
C CYS A 245 -15.93 -5.86 -4.33
N LYS A 246 -16.62 -5.47 -5.43
CA LYS A 246 -16.24 -4.29 -6.22
C LYS A 246 -16.40 -2.99 -5.44
N GLN A 247 -17.51 -2.83 -4.73
CA GLN A 247 -17.73 -1.66 -3.88
C GLN A 247 -16.68 -1.58 -2.77
N ALA A 248 -16.37 -2.69 -2.12
CA ALA A 248 -15.34 -2.73 -1.09
C ALA A 248 -13.93 -2.43 -1.65
N LEU A 249 -13.64 -2.85 -2.88
CA LEU A 249 -12.40 -2.51 -3.58
C LEU A 249 -12.31 -1.01 -3.85
N GLU A 250 -13.37 -0.40 -4.38
CA GLU A 250 -13.42 1.05 -4.65
C GLU A 250 -13.27 1.89 -3.36
N ASP A 251 -13.93 1.49 -2.28
CA ASP A 251 -13.81 2.17 -0.98
C ASP A 251 -12.37 2.08 -0.43
N LEU A 252 -11.73 0.93 -0.63
CA LEU A 252 -10.36 0.69 -0.21
C LEU A 252 -9.33 1.43 -1.07
N GLU A 253 -9.55 1.51 -2.38
CA GLU A 253 -8.74 2.32 -3.29
C GLU A 253 -8.86 3.81 -2.97
N LYS A 254 -10.06 4.30 -2.61
CA LYS A 254 -10.29 5.70 -2.19
C LYS A 254 -9.64 6.03 -0.84
N THR A 255 -9.66 5.10 0.11
CA THR A 255 -9.19 5.35 1.49
C THR A 255 -7.69 5.11 1.67
N SER A 256 -7.14 4.05 1.06
CA SER A 256 -5.76 3.61 1.26
C SER A 256 -4.86 3.76 0.03
N GLY A 257 -5.43 4.02 -1.15
CA GLY A 257 -4.71 4.17 -2.41
C GLY A 257 -4.34 2.81 -3.06
N HIS A 258 -4.10 2.82 -4.38
CA HIS A 258 -3.85 1.60 -5.18
C HIS A 258 -2.65 0.74 -4.75
N ASN A 259 -1.69 1.31 -4.01
CA ASN A 259 -0.46 0.61 -3.61
C ASN A 259 -0.55 -0.05 -2.21
N HIS A 260 -1.72 -0.04 -1.58
CA HIS A 260 -1.88 -0.63 -0.25
C HIS A 260 -1.95 -2.17 -0.34
N PRO A 261 -1.28 -2.93 0.55
CA PRO A 261 -1.36 -4.40 0.59
C PRO A 261 -2.80 -4.93 0.70
N ASP A 262 -3.72 -4.15 1.26
CA ASP A 262 -5.13 -4.51 1.31
C ASP A 262 -5.79 -4.58 -0.07
N VAL A 263 -5.42 -3.70 -1.00
CA VAL A 263 -5.97 -3.70 -2.37
C VAL A 263 -5.57 -5.01 -3.07
N ALA A 264 -4.33 -5.47 -2.86
CA ALA A 264 -3.88 -6.76 -3.36
C ALA A 264 -4.68 -7.94 -2.77
N THR A 265 -4.99 -7.91 -1.46
CA THR A 265 -5.84 -8.95 -0.86
C THR A 265 -7.26 -8.92 -1.39
N MET A 266 -7.85 -7.74 -1.62
CA MET A 266 -9.19 -7.61 -2.17
C MET A 266 -9.28 -8.11 -3.61
N LEU A 267 -8.28 -7.81 -4.44
CA LEU A 267 -8.17 -8.34 -5.79
C LEU A 267 -8.09 -9.87 -5.81
N ASN A 268 -7.35 -10.46 -4.86
CA ASN A 268 -7.28 -11.91 -4.72
C ASN A 268 -8.64 -12.54 -4.33
N ILE A 269 -9.38 -11.89 -3.44
CA ILE A 269 -10.74 -12.31 -3.08
C ILE A 269 -11.66 -12.24 -4.30
N LEU A 270 -11.58 -11.18 -5.09
CA LEU A 270 -12.38 -11.02 -6.31
C LEU A 270 -12.07 -12.11 -7.35
N ALA A 271 -10.79 -12.46 -7.53
CA ALA A 271 -10.36 -13.54 -8.42
C ALA A 271 -10.94 -14.90 -8.00
N LEU A 272 -10.97 -15.19 -6.70
CA LEU A 272 -11.62 -16.39 -6.15
C LEU A 272 -13.11 -16.43 -6.49
N VAL A 273 -13.84 -15.33 -6.36
CA VAL A 273 -15.27 -15.28 -6.72
C VAL A 273 -15.50 -15.57 -8.19
N TYR A 274 -14.71 -14.97 -9.07
CA TYR A 274 -14.82 -15.21 -10.51
C TYR A 274 -14.47 -16.65 -10.89
N SER A 275 -13.45 -17.24 -10.25
CA SER A 275 -13.09 -18.65 -10.46
C SER A 275 -14.25 -19.58 -10.07
N ILE A 276 -14.90 -19.33 -8.94
CA ILE A 276 -16.05 -20.12 -8.49
C ILE A 276 -17.26 -19.91 -9.41
N LEU A 277 -17.51 -18.68 -9.87
CA LEU A 277 -18.58 -18.38 -10.83
C LEU A 277 -18.38 -19.13 -12.14
N LEU A 278 -17.15 -19.16 -12.66
CA LEU A 278 -16.81 -19.86 -13.90
C LEU A 278 -16.98 -21.37 -13.75
N LEU A 279 -16.59 -21.94 -12.60
CA LEU A 279 -16.82 -23.34 -12.27
C LEU A 279 -18.31 -23.68 -12.18
N TYR A 280 -19.11 -22.82 -11.55
CA TYR A 280 -20.56 -23.00 -11.45
C TYR A 280 -21.24 -22.93 -12.83
N SER A 281 -20.89 -21.93 -13.64
CA SER A 281 -21.38 -21.80 -15.01
C SER A 281 -21.05 -23.04 -15.86
N PHE A 282 -19.82 -23.54 -15.75
CA PHE A 282 -19.39 -24.77 -16.44
C PHE A 282 -20.16 -26.00 -15.95
N ARG A 283 -20.41 -26.12 -14.63
CA ARG A 283 -21.17 -27.23 -14.05
C ARG A 283 -22.65 -27.20 -14.46
N CYS A 284 -23.25 -26.02 -14.53
CA CYS A 284 -24.60 -25.84 -15.07
C CYS A 284 -24.69 -26.17 -16.56
N ALA A 285 -23.70 -25.81 -17.36
CA ALA A 285 -23.64 -26.15 -18.78
C ALA A 285 -23.52 -27.68 -19.00
N LEU A 286 -22.68 -28.37 -18.21
CA LEU A 286 -22.56 -29.83 -18.25
C LEU A 286 -23.84 -30.57 -17.82
N LEU A 287 -24.59 -30.01 -16.86
CA LEU A 287 -25.88 -30.57 -16.44
C LEU A 287 -26.99 -30.28 -17.46
N SER A 288 -26.93 -29.14 -18.17
CA SER A 288 -27.88 -28.78 -19.22
C SER A 288 -27.63 -29.48 -20.55
N GLY A 289 -26.38 -29.88 -20.85
CA GLY A 289 -25.99 -30.59 -22.08
C GLY A 289 -26.14 -32.11 -22.04
N ASN A 290 -26.69 -32.66 -20.95
CA ASN A 290 -27.00 -34.09 -20.77
C ASN A 290 -28.53 -34.37 -20.86
N LYS A 291 -29.24 -33.65 -21.73
CA LYS A 291 -30.63 -33.95 -22.13
C LYS A 291 -30.73 -34.11 -23.63
#